data_AF-A0A846D5F1-F1
#
_entry.id   AF-A0A846D5F1-F1
#
_cell.length_a   1.000
_cell.length_b   1.000
_cell.length_c   1.000
_cell.angle_alpha   90.00
_cell.angle_beta   90.00
_cell.angle_gamma   90.00
#
_symmetry.space_group_name_H-M   'P 1'
#
loop_
_entity.id
_entity.type
_entity.pdbx_description
1 polymer ?
#
loop_
_entity_poly.entity_id
_entity_poly.type
_entity_poly.pdbx_seq_one_letter_code
_entity_poly.pdbx_strand_id
1 'polypeptide(L)'
;MFRHIPGTVVDAKNFNPENLEQTKLHTDTNGSYFILPSHSYGLGVALERLEVPDNITVLCIGKSSYARIGLIANLTPAEASWRGHLTLEFSNSSSADCRIYANEGVVQLLFLEGEPCEVNYETRKGKYQDQPEFVTLPRV
;
A
#
# COMPACT_ATOMS: atom_id res chain seq x y z
N MET A 1 0.68 -1.29 -11.31
CA MET A 1 1.40 -0.02 -11.53
C MET A 1 0.46 0.95 -12.20
N PHE A 2 0.57 2.24 -11.84
CA PHE A 2 -0.25 3.26 -12.46
C PHE A 2 0.29 3.65 -13.83
N ARG A 3 -0.63 3.74 -14.80
CA ARG A 3 -0.34 4.13 -16.16
C ARG A 3 -1.10 5.39 -16.52
N HIS A 4 -0.40 6.30 -17.18
CA HIS A 4 -1.02 7.47 -17.79
C HIS A 4 -1.80 7.06 -19.04
N ILE A 5 -3.09 7.39 -19.08
CA ILE A 5 -3.93 7.28 -20.26
C ILE A 5 -4.15 8.71 -20.80
N PRO A 6 -3.61 9.05 -21.99
CA PRO A 6 -3.72 10.39 -22.56
C PRO A 6 -5.18 10.86 -22.64
N GLY A 7 -5.43 12.10 -22.22
CA GLY A 7 -6.75 12.72 -22.27
C GLY A 7 -7.71 12.32 -21.14
N THR A 8 -7.28 11.47 -20.19
CA THR A 8 -8.07 11.10 -19.01
C THR A 8 -7.55 11.76 -17.74
N VAL A 9 -8.44 11.89 -16.74
CA VAL A 9 -8.09 12.33 -15.37
C VAL A 9 -8.38 11.18 -14.43
N VAL A 10 -7.43 10.87 -13.54
CA VAL A 10 -7.64 9.87 -12.49
C VAL A 10 -8.48 10.52 -11.38
N ASP A 11 -9.68 9.98 -11.15
CA ASP A 11 -10.60 10.42 -10.10
C ASP A 11 -10.87 9.27 -9.12
N ALA A 12 -10.61 9.48 -7.82
CA ALA A 12 -10.91 8.48 -6.81
C ALA A 12 -12.41 8.17 -6.69
N LYS A 13 -13.29 9.13 -7.02
CA LYS A 13 -14.75 8.95 -7.00
C LYS A 13 -15.28 8.17 -8.20
N ASN A 14 -14.54 8.16 -9.30
CA ASN A 14 -14.88 7.47 -10.53
C ASN A 14 -13.61 6.84 -11.13
N PHE A 15 -13.04 5.91 -10.37
CA PHE A 15 -11.74 5.33 -10.71
C PHE A 15 -11.85 4.51 -12.00
N ASN A 16 -11.03 4.84 -13.01
CA ASN A 16 -10.90 4.01 -14.21
C ASN A 16 -9.92 2.86 -13.94
N PRO A 17 -10.37 1.58 -13.92
CA PRO A 17 -9.51 0.43 -13.68
C PRO A 17 -8.36 0.29 -14.70
N GLU A 18 -8.52 0.83 -15.90
CA GLU A 18 -7.48 0.81 -16.93
C GLU A 18 -6.24 1.64 -16.55
N ASN A 19 -6.35 2.56 -15.59
CA ASN A 19 -5.19 3.28 -15.07
C ASN A 19 -4.28 2.40 -14.21
N LEU A 20 -4.68 1.19 -13.84
CA LEU A 20 -3.88 0.27 -13.05
C LEU A 20 -3.62 -1.02 -13.82
N GLU A 21 -2.37 -1.23 -14.24
CA GLU A 21 -1.94 -2.45 -14.92
C GLU A 21 -1.16 -3.38 -14.01
N GLN A 22 -1.27 -4.70 -14.22
CA GLN A 22 -0.43 -5.67 -13.53
C GLN A 22 1.02 -5.56 -14.03
N THR A 23 1.97 -5.63 -13.10
CA THR A 23 3.40 -5.64 -13.44
C THR A 23 3.93 -7.07 -13.40
N LYS A 24 4.93 -7.35 -14.23
CA LYS A 24 5.58 -8.66 -14.28
C LYS A 24 6.58 -8.78 -13.14
N LEU A 25 6.57 -9.94 -12.48
CA LEU A 25 7.65 -10.32 -11.57
C LEU A 25 8.85 -10.86 -12.38
N HIS A 26 10.02 -10.38 -12.00
CA HIS A 26 11.32 -10.88 -12.39
C HIS A 26 11.90 -11.69 -11.24
N THR A 27 12.89 -12.54 -11.53
CA THR A 27 13.57 -13.35 -10.52
C THR A 27 15.07 -13.31 -10.76
N ASP A 28 15.85 -13.15 -9.70
CA ASP A 28 17.29 -13.35 -9.69
C ASP A 28 17.74 -14.07 -8.41
N THR A 29 19.05 -14.09 -8.15
CA THR A 29 19.63 -14.76 -6.98
C THR A 29 19.19 -14.18 -5.64
N ASN A 30 18.68 -12.94 -5.61
CA ASN A 30 18.20 -12.27 -4.41
C ASN A 30 16.69 -12.46 -4.18
N GLY A 31 15.97 -13.06 -5.13
CA GLY A 31 14.54 -13.35 -5.01
C GLY A 31 13.71 -12.82 -6.17
N SER A 32 12.40 -12.70 -5.94
CA SER A 32 11.46 -12.16 -6.93
C SER A 32 11.25 -10.67 -6.71
N TYR A 33 11.22 -9.88 -7.78
CA TYR A 33 11.05 -8.43 -7.71
C TYR A 33 10.25 -7.90 -8.89
N PHE A 34 9.67 -6.72 -8.74
CA PHE A 34 9.18 -5.94 -9.87
C PHE A 34 10.02 -4.66 -10.02
N ILE A 35 10.00 -4.10 -11.22
CA ILE A 35 10.64 -2.82 -11.52
C ILE A 35 9.57 -1.75 -11.44
N LEU A 36 9.77 -0.75 -10.57
CA LEU A 36 8.97 0.46 -10.51
C LEU A 36 9.68 1.57 -11.30
N PRO A 37 9.15 1.99 -12.46
CA PRO A 37 9.79 2.98 -13.31
C PRO A 37 10.03 4.31 -12.59
N SER A 38 11.03 5.04 -13.05
CA SER A 38 11.26 6.43 -12.61
C SER A 38 9.98 7.28 -12.68
N HIS A 39 9.78 8.14 -11.68
CA HIS A 39 8.64 9.07 -11.60
C HIS A 39 7.26 8.41 -11.74
N SER A 40 7.13 7.17 -11.26
CA SER A 40 5.89 6.40 -11.29
C SER A 40 5.48 5.93 -9.90
N TYR A 41 4.30 5.32 -9.80
CA TYR A 41 3.81 4.72 -8.55
C TYR A 41 2.98 3.47 -8.84
N GLY A 42 2.83 2.62 -7.83
CA GLY A 42 2.13 1.36 -7.95
C GLY A 42 1.55 0.89 -6.63
N LEU A 43 0.54 0.02 -6.74
CA LEU A 43 -0.08 -0.65 -5.60
C LEU A 43 0.43 -2.09 -5.51
N GLY A 44 0.68 -2.52 -4.28
CA GLY A 44 0.85 -3.90 -3.87
C GLY A 44 -0.09 -4.21 -2.71
N VAL A 45 0.02 -5.41 -2.17
CA VAL A 45 -0.72 -5.86 -0.98
C VAL A 45 0.25 -6.58 -0.06
N ALA A 46 0.11 -6.38 1.25
CA ALA A 46 0.87 -7.12 2.25
C ALA A 46 0.41 -8.58 2.29
N LEU A 47 1.36 -9.50 2.49
CA LEU A 47 1.05 -10.91 2.72
C LEU A 47 0.38 -11.07 4.09
N GLU A 48 0.80 -10.26 5.05
CA GLU A 48 0.29 -10.25 6.41
C GLU A 48 -1.13 -9.67 6.46
N ARG A 49 -2.02 -10.42 7.11
CA ARG A 49 -3.33 -9.92 7.54
C ARG A 49 -3.20 -9.36 8.95
N LEU A 50 -3.60 -8.11 9.15
CA LEU A 50 -3.70 -7.52 10.48
C LEU A 50 -5.12 -7.64 11.01
N GLU A 51 -5.22 -7.73 12.32
CA GLU A 51 -6.47 -7.57 13.07
C GLU A 51 -6.15 -6.68 14.28
N VAL A 52 -6.46 -5.40 14.14
CA VAL A 52 -6.04 -4.36 15.07
C VAL A 52 -7.03 -4.29 16.24
N PRO A 53 -6.58 -4.30 17.50
CA PRO A 53 -7.45 -4.10 18.65
C PRO A 53 -8.18 -2.74 18.61
N ASP A 54 -9.22 -2.58 19.43
CA ASP A 54 -10.05 -1.37 19.51
C ASP A 54 -9.38 -0.17 20.21
N ASN A 55 -8.24 -0.40 20.85
CA ASN A 55 -7.44 0.60 21.54
C ASN A 55 -6.05 0.82 20.90
N ILE A 56 -5.80 0.25 19.72
CA ILE A 56 -4.51 0.38 19.01
C ILE A 56 -4.72 1.10 17.68
N THR A 57 -3.81 2.03 17.35
CA THR A 57 -3.64 2.55 15.99
C THR A 57 -2.26 2.18 15.47
N VAL A 58 -2.19 1.78 14.21
CA VAL A 58 -0.94 1.34 13.57
C VAL A 58 -0.48 2.37 12.55
N LEU A 59 0.72 2.91 12.73
CA LEU A 59 1.38 3.70 11.70
C LEU A 59 2.22 2.80 10.81
N CYS A 60 2.01 2.94 9.50
CA CYS A 60 2.72 2.17 8.49
C CYS A 60 3.81 3.05 7.86
N ILE A 61 5.08 2.62 7.93
CA ILE A 61 6.22 3.43 7.51
C ILE A 61 7.14 2.64 6.59
N GLY A 62 7.69 3.29 5.56
CA GLY A 62 8.71 2.70 4.70
C GLY A 62 10.03 2.39 5.44
N LYS A 63 10.81 1.46 4.90
CA LYS A 63 12.14 1.12 5.45
C LYS A 63 13.25 1.96 4.83
N SER A 64 14.30 2.23 5.62
CA SER A 64 15.42 3.08 5.20
C SER A 64 16.12 2.54 3.94
N SER A 65 16.21 1.22 3.75
CA SER A 65 16.81 0.62 2.55
C SER A 65 16.15 1.10 1.26
N TYR A 66 14.82 1.15 1.24
CA TYR A 66 14.04 1.60 0.09
C TYR A 66 13.98 3.12 -0.02
N ALA A 67 13.89 3.83 1.12
CA ALA A 67 13.96 5.30 1.14
C ALA A 67 15.27 5.84 0.52
N ARG A 68 16.40 5.15 0.74
CA ARG A 68 17.73 5.55 0.24
C ARG A 68 17.88 5.43 -1.29
N ILE A 69 16.96 4.74 -1.96
CA ILE A 69 16.93 4.65 -3.43
C ILE A 69 15.80 5.49 -4.04
N GLY A 70 15.16 6.36 -3.25
CA GLY A 70 14.11 7.27 -3.73
C GLY A 70 12.71 6.67 -3.77
N LEU A 71 12.52 5.51 -3.14
CA LEU A 71 11.19 4.92 -2.98
C LEU A 71 10.50 5.42 -1.72
N ILE A 72 9.24 5.82 -1.87
CA ILE A 72 8.39 6.30 -0.80
C ILE A 72 7.22 5.33 -0.65
N ALA A 73 7.05 4.77 0.54
CA ALA A 73 5.85 4.02 0.90
C ALA A 73 4.81 5.00 1.44
N ASN A 74 3.73 5.22 0.69
CA ASN A 74 2.65 6.14 1.04
C ASN A 74 1.47 5.35 1.62
N LEU A 75 1.47 5.16 2.94
CA LEU A 75 0.52 4.28 3.61
C LEU A 75 -0.29 5.07 4.63
N THR A 76 -1.59 4.86 4.66
CA THR A 76 -2.46 5.43 5.69
C THR A 76 -2.42 4.57 6.95
N PRO A 77 -2.65 5.16 8.14
CA PRO A 77 -2.74 4.38 9.37
C PRO A 77 -3.78 3.26 9.30
N ALA A 78 -3.50 2.11 9.93
CA ALA A 78 -4.54 1.14 10.24
C ALA A 78 -5.19 1.55 11.56
N GLU A 79 -6.44 1.98 11.48
CA GLU A 79 -7.20 2.47 12.63
C GLU A 79 -7.61 1.33 13.58
N ALA A 80 -8.00 1.68 14.80
CA ALA A 80 -8.56 0.77 15.77
C ALA A 80 -9.69 -0.09 15.18
N SER A 81 -9.67 -1.39 15.48
CA SER A 81 -10.61 -2.39 14.94
C SER A 81 -10.56 -2.61 13.42
N TRP A 82 -9.57 -2.06 12.70
CA TRP A 82 -9.34 -2.41 11.30
C TRP A 82 -8.80 -3.83 11.17
N ARG A 83 -9.25 -4.57 10.16
CA ARG A 83 -8.66 -5.88 9.80
C ARG A 83 -8.64 -6.11 8.30
N GLY A 84 -7.60 -6.77 7.82
CA GLY A 84 -7.39 -7.05 6.41
C GLY A 84 -5.92 -7.11 6.02
N HIS A 85 -5.67 -7.28 4.72
CA HIS A 85 -4.35 -7.16 4.13
C HIS A 85 -4.09 -5.71 3.72
N LEU A 86 -2.96 -5.16 4.15
CA LEU A 86 -2.66 -3.74 3.91
C LEU A 86 -2.40 -3.50 2.43
N THR A 87 -3.13 -2.56 1.82
CA THR A 87 -2.78 -2.06 0.48
C THR A 87 -1.53 -1.20 0.59
N LEU A 88 -0.50 -1.53 -0.20
CA LEU A 88 0.79 -0.87 -0.19
C LEU A 88 0.90 0.07 -1.40
N GLU A 89 1.06 1.37 -1.20
CA GLU A 89 1.39 2.30 -2.29
C GLU A 89 2.89 2.64 -2.24
N PHE A 90 3.59 2.34 -3.33
CA PHE A 90 4.98 2.75 -3.51
C PHE A 90 5.07 3.75 -4.64
N SER A 91 5.73 4.89 -4.39
CA SER A 91 6.11 5.85 -5.42
C SER A 91 7.62 5.89 -5.58
N ASN A 92 8.06 6.01 -6.83
CA ASN A 92 9.46 6.21 -7.19
C ASN A 92 9.67 7.68 -7.55
N SER A 93 10.25 8.42 -6.62
CA SER A 93 10.57 9.84 -6.82
C SER A 93 11.95 10.06 -7.47
N SER A 94 12.69 8.99 -7.72
CA SER A 94 14.01 9.07 -8.34
C SER A 94 13.93 9.13 -9.88
N SER A 95 15.02 9.54 -10.51
CA SER A 95 15.20 9.53 -11.96
C SER A 95 15.60 8.16 -12.53
N ALA A 96 15.69 7.13 -11.68
CA ALA A 96 16.09 5.78 -12.06
C ALA A 96 14.97 4.78 -11.78
N ASP A 97 14.98 3.67 -12.52
CA ASP A 97 14.09 2.55 -12.23
C ASP A 97 14.54 1.83 -10.95
N CYS A 98 13.60 1.53 -10.07
CA CYS A 98 13.90 0.88 -8.80
C CYS A 98 13.35 -0.55 -8.77
N ARG A 99 14.13 -1.47 -8.21
CA ARG A 99 13.62 -2.81 -7.90
C ARG A 99 12.96 -2.81 -6.53
N ILE A 100 11.79 -3.43 -6.45
CA ILE A 100 11.11 -3.72 -5.19
C ILE A 100 10.97 -5.24 -5.11
N TYR A 101 11.58 -5.84 -4.09
CA TYR A 101 11.55 -7.28 -3.89
C TYR A 101 10.25 -7.69 -3.20
N ALA A 102 9.59 -8.68 -3.77
CA ALA A 102 8.39 -9.29 -3.22
C ALA A 102 8.75 -10.31 -2.14
N ASN A 103 7.80 -10.59 -1.25
CA ASN A 103 7.93 -11.59 -0.18
C ASN A 103 9.05 -11.30 0.83
N GLU A 104 9.41 -10.02 1.01
CA GLU A 104 10.31 -9.57 2.07
C GLU A 104 9.75 -8.36 2.80
N GLY A 105 10.37 -7.99 3.92
CA GLY A 105 9.96 -6.83 4.69
C GLY A 105 10.28 -5.53 3.95
N VAL A 106 9.28 -4.97 3.26
CA VAL A 106 9.35 -3.71 2.49
C VAL A 106 8.92 -2.48 3.28
N VAL A 107 8.12 -2.68 4.33
CA VAL A 107 7.60 -1.64 5.23
C VAL A 107 7.72 -2.12 6.68
N GLN A 108 7.45 -1.24 7.64
CA GLN A 108 7.42 -1.54 9.07
C GLN A 108 6.20 -0.89 9.71
N LEU A 109 5.73 -1.49 10.80
CA LEU A 109 4.53 -1.08 11.51
C LEU A 109 4.90 -0.62 12.93
N LEU A 110 4.38 0.54 13.33
CA LEU A 110 4.45 1.03 14.70
C LEU A 110 3.07 0.95 15.33
N PHE A 111 2.95 0.22 16.43
CA PHE A 111 1.70 0.06 17.17
C PHE A 111 1.66 1.07 18.30
N LEU A 112 0.60 1.88 18.33
CA LEU A 112 0.39 2.93 19.31
C LEU A 112 -0.87 2.61 20.10
N GLU A 113 -0.71 2.42 21.40
CA GLU A 113 -1.80 2.21 22.33
C GLU A 113 -2.36 3.54 22.82
N GLY A 114 -3.68 3.62 22.92
CA GLY A 114 -4.40 4.76 23.47
C GLY A 114 -5.68 4.33 24.18
N GLU A 115 -6.53 5.30 24.49
CA GLU A 115 -7.87 5.02 25.00
C GLU A 115 -8.78 4.49 23.87
N PRO A 116 -9.79 3.64 24.19
CA PRO A 116 -10.74 3.16 23.20
C PRO A 116 -11.43 4.31 22.44
N CYS A 117 -11.52 4.16 21.12
CA CYS A 117 -12.18 5.15 20.27
C CYS A 117 -13.70 5.15 20.48
N GLU A 118 -14.34 6.33 20.56
CA GLU A 118 -15.80 6.45 20.57
C GLU A 118 -16.44 5.83 19.32
N VAL A 119 -15.78 6.01 18.17
CA VAL A 119 -16.12 5.39 16.89
C VAL A 119 -14.86 4.83 16.27
N ASN A 120 -14.78 3.50 16.14
CA ASN A 120 -13.65 2.79 15.56
C ASN A 120 -13.93 2.41 14.09
N TYR A 121 -12.96 1.78 13.42
CA TYR A 121 -13.07 1.45 11.99
C TYR A 121 -14.25 0.51 11.68
N GLU A 122 -14.51 -0.43 12.57
CA GLU A 122 -15.59 -1.41 12.42
C GLU A 122 -16.96 -0.76 12.62
N THR A 123 -17.15 0.01 13.70
CA THR A 123 -18.44 0.63 14.02
C THR A 123 -18.83 1.70 13.00
N ARG A 124 -17.87 2.43 12.44
CA ARG A 124 -18.11 3.36 11.30
C ARG A 124 -18.34 2.66 9.96
N LYS A 125 -18.31 1.32 9.91
CA LYS A 125 -18.42 0.51 8.69
C LYS A 125 -17.42 0.95 7.63
N GLY A 126 -16.14 1.03 8.02
CA GLY A 126 -15.08 1.54 7.16
C GLY A 126 -14.99 0.78 5.83
N LYS A 127 -14.73 1.52 4.75
CA LYS A 127 -14.87 1.06 3.35
C LYS A 127 -13.98 -0.12 2.97
N TYR A 128 -12.89 -0.28 3.72
CA TYR A 128 -11.80 -1.19 3.44
C TYR A 128 -11.61 -2.22 4.58
N GLN A 129 -12.68 -2.52 5.31
CA GLN A 129 -12.69 -3.63 6.26
C GLN A 129 -12.67 -4.95 5.51
N ASP A 130 -11.97 -5.95 6.06
CA ASP A 130 -11.85 -7.29 5.49
C ASP A 130 -11.26 -7.30 4.07
N GLN A 131 -10.37 -6.34 3.79
CA GLN A 131 -9.64 -6.32 2.53
C GLN A 131 -8.87 -7.64 2.35
N PRO A 132 -9.12 -8.36 1.26
CA PRO A 132 -8.44 -9.62 0.95
C PRO A 132 -7.00 -9.38 0.49
N GLU A 133 -6.23 -10.45 0.32
CA GLU A 133 -4.85 -10.44 -0.20
C GLU A 133 -4.79 -10.10 -1.71
N PHE A 134 -5.41 -8.99 -2.12
CA PHE A 134 -5.29 -8.41 -3.44
C PHE A 134 -5.49 -6.89 -3.39
N VAL A 135 -4.99 -6.19 -4.41
CA VAL A 135 -5.16 -4.73 -4.52
C VAL A 135 -6.63 -4.38 -4.66
N THR A 136 -7.18 -3.75 -3.63
CA THR A 136 -8.54 -3.22 -3.64
C THR A 136 -8.54 -1.78 -4.15
N LEU A 137 -9.33 -1.51 -5.18
CA LEU A 137 -9.43 -0.18 -5.78
C LEU A 137 -10.15 0.83 -4.87
N PRO A 138 -9.95 2.14 -5.10
CA PRO A 138 -10.60 3.19 -4.32
C PRO A 138 -12.13 3.02 -4.29
N ARG A 139 -12.70 3.19 -3.09
CA ARG A 139 -14.15 3.25 -2.82
C ARG A 139 -14.47 4.61 -2.22
N VAL A 140 -15.34 5.39 -2.86
CA VAL A 140 -15.82 6.66 -2.33
C VAL A 140 -17.27 6.56 -1.90
#